data_AF-A0A1I5HAA5-F1
#
_entry.id   AF-A0A1I5HAA5-F1
#
_cell.length_a   1.000
_cell.length_b   1.000
_cell.length_c   1.000
_cell.angle_alpha   90.00
_cell.angle_beta   90.00
_cell.angle_gamma   90.00
#
_symmetry.space_group_name_H-M   'P 1'
#
loop_
_entity.id
_entity.type
_entity.pdbx_description
1 polymer ?
#
loop_
_entity_poly.entity_id
_entity_poly.type
_entity_poly.pdbx_seq_one_letter_code
_entity_poly.pdbx_strand_id
1 'polypeptide(L)'
;MNQDGFNCFMYMIEQGDTLYSISRRYNVPLALILRANPYADIYNLQRGDEICIPDMNTRPPVGIMPYVVQDGDSLGSVMYESGIGLDDVLNNNNPNEIMLMPGSTLYVPSYGEDI
;
A
#
# COMPACT_ATOMS: atom_id res chain seq x y z
N MET A 1 -15.56 10.17 5.19
CA MET A 1 -14.56 10.17 6.28
C MET A 1 -13.80 8.86 6.16
N ASN A 2 -12.49 8.96 5.88
CA ASN A 2 -11.61 7.85 5.53
C ASN A 2 -11.38 7.00 6.78
N GLN A 3 -11.99 5.80 6.84
CA GLN A 3 -12.13 5.06 8.10
C GLN A 3 -10.85 4.33 8.57
N ASP A 4 -9.75 4.35 7.79
CA ASP A 4 -8.55 3.56 8.10
C ASP A 4 -7.25 4.39 8.24
N GLY A 5 -7.36 5.69 8.48
CA GLY A 5 -6.20 6.55 8.75
C GLY A 5 -5.26 6.78 7.55
N PHE A 6 -5.71 6.49 6.33
CA PHE A 6 -5.02 6.86 5.10
C PHE A 6 -5.08 8.37 4.88
N ASN A 7 -3.91 8.99 4.67
CA ASN A 7 -3.84 10.28 3.99
C ASN A 7 -3.94 10.04 2.49
N CYS A 8 -4.85 10.72 1.81
CA CYS A 8 -5.08 10.52 0.38
C CYS A 8 -5.57 11.78 -0.29
N PHE A 9 -5.35 11.83 -1.60
CA PHE A 9 -6.08 12.72 -2.48
C PHE A 9 -7.29 11.98 -3.05
N MET A 10 -8.36 12.73 -3.33
CA MET A 10 -9.55 12.19 -3.97
C MET A 10 -9.36 12.18 -5.49
N TYR A 11 -9.64 11.04 -6.10
CA TYR A 11 -9.63 10.85 -7.55
C TYR A 11 -11.04 10.52 -8.03
N MET A 12 -11.49 11.23 -9.06
CA MET A 12 -12.76 10.97 -9.71
C MET A 12 -12.54 10.00 -10.87
N ILE A 13 -13.26 8.88 -10.86
CA ILE A 13 -13.19 7.84 -11.87
C ILE A 13 -13.55 8.40 -13.25
N GLU A 14 -12.68 8.15 -14.22
CA GLU A 14 -12.87 8.48 -15.62
C GLU A 14 -13.33 7.26 -16.43
N GLN A 15 -13.75 7.49 -17.68
CA GLN A 15 -14.17 6.41 -18.56
C GLN A 15 -13.00 5.48 -18.89
N GLY A 16 -13.18 4.18 -18.62
CA GLY A 16 -12.17 3.15 -18.90
C GLY A 16 -11.18 2.93 -17.76
N ASP A 17 -11.32 3.66 -16.65
CA ASP A 17 -10.53 3.40 -15.46
C ASP A 17 -10.87 2.05 -14.82
N THR A 18 -9.85 1.43 -14.26
CA THR A 18 -9.95 0.31 -13.34
C THR A 18 -9.08 0.64 -12.13
N LEU A 19 -9.36 0.05 -10.95
CA LEU A 19 -8.46 0.23 -9.81
C LEU A 19 -7.03 -0.25 -10.12
N TYR A 20 -6.87 -1.22 -11.02
CA TYR A 20 -5.56 -1.66 -11.49
C TYR A 20 -4.85 -0.61 -12.36
N SER A 21 -5.52 0.03 -13.32
CA SER A 21 -4.88 1.08 -14.13
C SER A 21 -4.50 2.28 -13.27
N ILE A 22 -5.34 2.62 -12.30
CA ILE A 22 -5.11 3.69 -11.33
C ILE A 22 -3.92 3.35 -10.40
N SER A 23 -3.84 2.12 -9.90
CA SER A 23 -2.71 1.65 -9.07
C SER A 23 -1.37 1.82 -9.79
N ARG A 24 -1.33 1.47 -11.07
CA ARG A 24 -0.16 1.66 -11.94
C ARG A 24 0.14 3.13 -12.21
N ARG A 25 -0.89 3.95 -12.42
CA ARG A 25 -0.74 5.39 -12.71
C ARG A 25 -0.13 6.15 -11.55
N TYR A 26 -0.61 5.86 -10.34
CA TYR A 26 -0.18 6.56 -9.12
C TYR A 26 0.90 5.84 -8.34
N ASN A 27 1.36 4.70 -8.85
CA ASN A 27 2.43 3.94 -8.24
C ASN A 27 2.09 3.50 -6.80
N VAL A 28 0.82 3.15 -6.57
CA VAL A 28 0.31 2.69 -5.28
C VAL A 28 -0.09 1.23 -5.42
N PRO A 29 0.27 0.34 -4.47
CA PRO A 29 -0.21 -1.04 -4.49
C PRO A 29 -1.74 -1.11 -4.56
N LEU A 30 -2.27 -1.98 -5.44
CA LEU A 30 -3.72 -2.16 -5.62
C LEU A 30 -4.41 -2.50 -4.29
N ALA A 31 -3.78 -3.33 -3.46
CA ALA A 31 -4.31 -3.71 -2.15
C ALA A 31 -4.50 -2.49 -1.23
N LEU A 32 -3.63 -1.48 -1.28
CA LEU A 32 -3.79 -0.26 -0.49
C LEU A 32 -4.92 0.63 -1.02
N ILE A 33 -5.10 0.70 -2.35
CA ILE A 33 -6.25 1.40 -2.93
C ILE A 33 -7.55 0.70 -2.51
N LEU A 34 -7.61 -0.63 -2.56
CA LEU A 34 -8.79 -1.38 -2.11
C LEU A 34 -9.07 -1.14 -0.63
N ARG A 35 -8.04 -1.21 0.22
CA ARG A 35 -8.18 -1.01 1.67
C ARG A 35 -8.61 0.40 2.02
N ALA A 36 -8.17 1.41 1.27
CA ALA A 36 -8.59 2.80 1.47
C ALA A 36 -10.02 3.09 0.99
N ASN A 37 -10.61 2.19 0.18
CA ASN A 37 -11.92 2.35 -0.44
C ASN A 37 -12.84 1.14 -0.17
N PRO A 38 -13.10 0.77 1.09
CA PRO A 38 -13.96 -0.38 1.41
C PRO A 38 -15.43 -0.18 0.98
N TYR A 39 -15.79 1.04 0.60
CA TYR A 39 -17.11 1.43 0.13
C TYR A 39 -17.27 1.35 -1.40
N ALA A 40 -16.18 1.20 -2.15
CA ALA A 40 -16.24 1.18 -3.61
C ALA A 40 -16.70 -0.20 -4.11
N ASP A 41 -17.71 -0.23 -4.99
CA ASP A 41 -18.08 -1.45 -5.70
C ASP A 41 -17.11 -1.66 -6.88
N ILE A 42 -16.10 -2.48 -6.65
CA ILE A 42 -15.03 -2.74 -7.62
C ILE A 42 -15.52 -3.43 -8.90
N TYR A 43 -16.68 -4.08 -8.86
CA TYR A 43 -17.28 -4.75 -10.02
C TYR A 43 -18.19 -3.83 -10.82
N ASN A 44 -18.52 -2.64 -10.30
CA ASN A 44 -19.39 -1.66 -10.93
C ASN A 44 -18.86 -0.23 -10.74
N LEU A 45 -17.57 -0.03 -10.99
CA LEU A 45 -16.93 1.29 -10.91
C LEU A 45 -17.48 2.20 -12.02
N GLN A 46 -18.11 3.31 -11.66
CA GLN A 46 -18.78 4.22 -12.60
C GLN A 46 -18.02 5.53 -12.75
N ARG A 47 -18.10 6.13 -13.95
CA ARG A 47 -17.58 7.48 -14.19
C ARG A 47 -18.24 8.45 -13.22
N GLY A 48 -17.44 9.26 -12.54
CA GLY A 48 -17.91 10.23 -11.55
C GLY A 48 -17.88 9.71 -10.11
N ASP A 49 -17.66 8.41 -9.90
CA ASP A 49 -17.37 7.89 -8.57
C ASP A 49 -16.07 8.53 -8.04
N GLU A 50 -16.00 8.75 -6.73
CA GLU A 50 -14.79 9.26 -6.08
C GLU A 50 -14.15 8.17 -5.24
N ILE A 51 -12.83 8.03 -5.37
CA ILE A 51 -12.02 7.12 -4.55
C ILE A 51 -10.85 7.87 -3.93
N CYS A 52 -10.42 7.40 -2.77
CA CYS A 52 -9.24 7.83 -2.03
C CYS A 52 -8.01 7.10 -2.60
N ILE A 53 -7.04 7.83 -3.13
CA ILE A 53 -5.75 7.26 -3.55
C ILE A 53 -4.71 7.59 -2.47
N PRO A 54 -4.19 6.57 -1.74
CA PRO A 54 -3.20 6.77 -0.69
C PRO A 54 -1.98 7.56 -1.15
N ASP A 55 -1.59 8.55 -0.35
CA ASP A 55 -0.30 9.23 -0.51
C ASP A 55 0.77 8.52 0.33
N MET A 56 1.65 7.79 -0.34
CA MET A 56 2.70 6.99 0.30
C MET A 56 3.87 7.84 0.85
N ASN A 57 3.93 9.15 0.54
CA ASN A 57 5.06 10.00 0.92
C ASN A 57 4.87 10.77 2.23
N THR A 58 3.64 10.90 2.72
CA THR A 58 3.35 11.77 3.88
C THR A 58 3.33 11.01 5.19
N ARG A 59 2.55 9.94 5.26
CA ARG A 59 2.45 9.09 6.45
C ARG A 59 1.99 7.69 6.05
N PRO A 60 2.67 6.64 6.51
CA PRO A 60 2.16 5.28 6.36
C PRO A 60 0.77 5.15 7.00
N PRO A 61 -0.15 4.40 6.37
CA PRO A 61 -1.45 4.09 6.97
C PRO A 61 -1.29 3.38 8.33
N VAL A 62 -2.33 3.44 9.16
CA VAL A 62 -2.35 2.69 10.43
C VAL A 62 -2.13 1.19 10.15
N GLY A 63 -1.33 0.54 10.99
CA GLY A 63 -0.97 -0.88 10.82
C GLY A 63 0.07 -1.13 9.73
N ILE A 64 0.71 -0.10 9.16
CA ILE A 64 1.87 -0.21 8.27
C ILE A 64 3.02 0.60 8.87
N MET A 65 4.19 -0.02 8.99
CA MET A 65 5.40 0.62 9.49
C MET A 65 6.49 0.67 8.41
N PRO A 66 7.23 1.79 8.29
CA PRO A 66 8.40 1.86 7.44
C PRO A 66 9.56 1.14 8.14
N TYR A 67 10.12 0.14 7.47
CA TYR A 67 11.35 -0.52 7.81
C TYR A 67 12.48 0.05 6.95
N VAL A 68 13.53 0.58 7.57
CA VAL A 68 14.71 1.07 6.84
C VAL A 68 15.69 -0.09 6.70
N VAL A 69 15.92 -0.50 5.46
CA VAL A 69 16.85 -1.58 5.10
C VAL A 69 18.25 -1.24 5.62
N GLN A 70 18.87 -2.20 6.30
CA GLN A 70 20.20 -2.11 6.89
C GLN A 70 21.26 -2.79 6.01
N ASP A 71 22.52 -2.60 6.36
CA ASP A 71 23.62 -3.32 5.70
C ASP A 71 23.56 -4.82 5.99
N GLY A 72 23.62 -5.63 4.94
CA GLY A 72 23.48 -7.10 5.04
C GLY A 72 22.04 -7.63 4.97
N ASP A 73 21.03 -6.77 4.90
CA ASP A 73 19.64 -7.21 4.76
C ASP A 73 19.36 -7.90 3.42
N SER A 74 18.44 -8.86 3.48
CA SER A 74 17.77 -9.45 2.32
C SER A 74 16.26 -9.42 2.55
N LEU A 75 15.47 -9.62 1.50
CA LEU A 75 14.01 -9.70 1.66
C LEU A 75 13.63 -10.79 2.65
N GLY A 76 14.33 -11.94 2.57
CA GLY A 76 14.09 -13.09 3.42
C GLY A 76 14.40 -12.83 4.88
N SER A 77 15.51 -12.14 5.20
CA SER A 77 15.85 -11.81 6.60
C SER A 77 14.84 -10.84 7.20
N VAL A 78 14.49 -9.78 6.47
CA VAL A 78 13.50 -8.79 6.94
C VAL A 78 12.14 -9.43 7.15
N MET A 79 11.68 -10.29 6.23
CA MET A 79 10.41 -11.02 6.37
C MET A 79 10.41 -11.93 7.59
N TYR A 80 11.50 -12.69 7.79
CA TYR A 80 11.64 -13.61 8.92
C TYR A 80 11.64 -12.86 10.26
N GLU A 81 12.44 -11.80 10.37
CA GLU A 81 12.56 -11.00 11.59
C GLU A 81 11.28 -10.23 11.92
N SER A 82 10.55 -9.77 10.90
CA SER A 82 9.29 -9.06 11.08
C SER A 82 8.10 -10.02 11.29
N GLY A 83 8.28 -11.33 11.09
CA GLY A 83 7.19 -12.30 11.16
C GLY A 83 6.13 -12.15 10.06
N ILE A 84 6.51 -11.65 8.87
CA ILE A 84 5.59 -11.37 7.76
C ILE A 84 5.80 -12.30 6.57
N GLY A 85 4.75 -12.48 5.75
CA GLY A 85 4.81 -13.24 4.50
C GLY A 85 5.19 -12.39 3.29
N LEU A 86 5.43 -13.06 2.16
CA LEU A 86 5.71 -12.37 0.89
C LEU A 86 4.49 -11.56 0.45
N ASP A 87 3.28 -12.09 0.67
CA ASP A 87 2.04 -11.40 0.33
C ASP A 87 1.90 -10.09 1.11
N ASP A 88 2.36 -10.03 2.36
CA ASP A 88 2.37 -8.78 3.13
C ASP A 88 3.28 -7.74 2.51
N VAL A 89 4.47 -8.15 2.05
CA VAL A 89 5.36 -7.27 1.32
C VAL A 89 4.68 -6.77 0.04
N LEU A 90 4.11 -7.66 -0.77
CA LEU A 90 3.51 -7.30 -2.06
C LEU A 90 2.23 -6.46 -1.92
N ASN A 91 1.49 -6.63 -0.84
CA ASN A 91 0.28 -5.86 -0.57
C ASN A 91 0.56 -4.45 -0.07
N ASN A 92 1.72 -4.23 0.56
CA ASN A 92 2.08 -2.94 1.16
C ASN A 92 3.17 -2.18 0.40
N ASN A 93 3.83 -2.82 -0.58
CA ASN A 93 4.91 -2.23 -1.38
C ASN A 93 4.65 -2.39 -2.88
N ASN A 94 5.23 -1.50 -3.70
CA ASN A 94 5.26 -1.73 -5.14
C ASN A 94 6.40 -2.68 -5.50
N PRO A 95 6.14 -3.90 -6.01
CA PRO A 95 7.18 -4.88 -6.31
C PRO A 95 8.22 -4.39 -7.33
N ASN A 96 7.86 -3.46 -8.21
CA ASN A 96 8.81 -2.92 -9.19
C ASN A 96 9.76 -1.86 -8.58
N GLU A 97 9.48 -1.41 -7.35
CA GLU A 97 10.26 -0.38 -6.66
C GLU A 97 10.91 -0.89 -5.38
N ILE A 98 10.68 -2.14 -4.99
CA ILE A 98 11.38 -2.74 -3.87
C ILE A 98 12.87 -2.75 -4.21
N MET A 99 13.61 -1.89 -3.52
CA MET A 99 15.07 -1.87 -3.49
C MET A 99 15.50 -2.39 -2.12
N LEU A 100 16.51 -3.26 -2.09
CA LEU A 100 17.10 -3.77 -0.86
C LEU A 100 18.52 -3.25 -0.73
N MET A 101 18.63 -1.93 -0.71
CA MET A 101 19.89 -1.22 -0.46
C MET A 101 19.83 -0.58 0.93
N PRO A 102 20.95 -0.50 1.67
CA PRO A 102 20.97 0.19 2.94
C PRO A 102 20.41 1.62 2.83
N GLY A 103 19.46 1.95 3.70
CA GLY A 103 18.75 3.23 3.72
C GLY A 103 17.47 3.31 2.88
N SER A 104 17.17 2.30 2.06
CA SER A 104 15.86 2.19 1.38
C SER A 104 14.75 1.78 2.36
N THR A 105 13.50 2.08 2.01
CA THR A 105 12.34 1.81 2.87
C THR A 105 11.52 0.65 2.33
N LEU A 106 11.21 -0.30 3.20
CA LEU A 106 10.22 -1.35 2.99
C LEU A 106 9.04 -1.13 3.93
N TYR A 107 7.82 -1.09 3.42
CA TYR A 107 6.62 -0.96 4.24
C TYR A 107 6.15 -2.35 4.69
N VAL A 108 6.20 -2.60 6.00
CA VAL A 108 5.80 -3.88 6.59
C VAL A 108 4.51 -3.68 7.39
N PRO A 109 3.59 -4.67 7.42
CA PRO A 109 2.46 -4.58 8.33
C PRO A 109 2.96 -4.63 9.78
N SER A 110 2.33 -3.84 10.64
CA SER A 110 2.39 -4.03 12.08
C SER A 110 1.12 -4.76 12.47
N TYR A 111 1.24 -6.08 12.65
CA TYR A 111 0.29 -6.74 13.53
C TYR A 111 0.61 -6.20 14.92
N GLY A 112 -0.32 -5.49 15.54
CA GLY A 112 -0.17 -5.17 16.96
C GLY A 112 0.17 -6.47 17.69
N GLU A 113 1.05 -6.42 18.68
CA GLU A 113 1.31 -7.56 19.54
C GLU A 113 -0.01 -7.99 20.20
N ASP A 114 -0.76 -8.87 19.55
CA ASP A 114 -1.76 -9.73 20.19
C ASP A 114 -0.97 -10.86 20.88
N ILE A 115 -0.29 -10.50 21.98
CA ILE A 115 0.20 -11.43 23.02
C ILE A 115 -0.33 -11.00 24.39
#